data_AF-L9YIY5-F1
#
_entry.id   AF-L9YIY5-F1
#
_cell.length_a   1.000
_cell.length_b   1.000
_cell.length_c   1.000
_cell.angle_alpha   90.00
_cell.angle_beta   90.00
_cell.angle_gamma   90.00
#
_symmetry.space_group_name_H-M   'P 1'
#
loop_
_entity.id
_entity.type
_entity.pdbx_description
1 polymer ?
#
loop_
_entity_poly.entity_id
_entity_poly.type
_entity_poly.pdbx_seq_one_letter_code
_entity_poly.pdbx_strand_id
1 'polypeptide(L)'
;MIDRQERNVRRDGILFLLGVAGIVLVEVVVPSDGVRSVWGAIHGFLLGCSLGIMISGIFRVRSKQALYSTLALGVGLMLGSVIDIF
;
A
#
# COMPACT_ATOMS: atom_id res chain seq x y z
N MET A 1 5.36 -18.88 8.68
CA MET A 1 4.16 -19.47 8.04
C MET A 1 3.10 -18.38 7.98
N ILE A 2 2.49 -18.14 6.83
CA ILE A 2 1.40 -17.15 6.69
C ILE A 2 0.14 -17.76 7.32
N ASP A 3 -0.36 -17.10 8.35
CA ASP A 3 -1.59 -17.49 9.05
C ASP A 3 -2.78 -16.98 8.21
N ARG A 4 -3.38 -17.87 7.42
CA ARG A 4 -4.46 -17.53 6.48
C ARG A 4 -5.78 -17.54 7.21
N GLN A 5 -6.50 -16.43 7.13
CA GLN A 5 -7.82 -16.31 7.73
C GLN A 5 -8.86 -17.09 6.90
N GLU A 6 -9.94 -17.54 7.55
CA GLU A 6 -11.09 -18.13 6.86
C GLU A 6 -11.62 -17.16 5.78
N ARG A 7 -11.93 -17.74 4.62
CA ARG A 7 -12.24 -16.97 3.41
C ARG A 7 -13.55 -16.22 3.58
N ASN A 8 -13.48 -14.90 3.51
CA ASN A 8 -14.65 -14.02 3.46
C ASN A 8 -14.57 -13.18 2.19
N VAL A 9 -15.23 -13.66 1.13
CA VAL A 9 -15.19 -13.06 -0.22
C VAL A 9 -15.59 -11.58 -0.20
N ARG A 10 -16.52 -11.21 0.68
CA ARG A 10 -17.00 -9.84 0.81
C ARG A 10 -15.91 -8.92 1.37
N ARG A 11 -15.22 -9.37 2.42
CA ARG A 11 -14.10 -8.63 3.02
C ARG A 11 -12.91 -8.55 2.08
N ASP A 12 -12.55 -9.67 1.46
CA ASP A 12 -11.40 -9.76 0.55
C ASP A 12 -11.61 -8.84 -0.67
N GLY A 13 -12.82 -8.82 -1.22
CA GLY A 13 -13.21 -7.93 -2.31
C GLY A 13 -13.22 -6.45 -1.90
N ILE A 14 -13.71 -6.11 -0.70
CA ILE A 14 -13.68 -4.73 -0.19
C ILE A 14 -12.24 -4.25 -0.03
N LEU A 15 -11.35 -5.07 0.55
CA LEU A 15 -9.94 -4.70 0.73
C LEU A 15 -9.23 -4.51 -0.62
N PHE A 16 -9.51 -5.37 -1.58
CA PHE A 16 -8.99 -5.23 -2.94
C PHE A 16 -9.46 -3.92 -3.58
N LEU A 17 -10.77 -3.66 -3.58
CA LEU A 17 -11.35 -2.42 -4.13
C LEU A 17 -10.84 -1.17 -3.41
N LEU A 18 -10.69 -1.23 -2.09
CA LEU A 18 -10.15 -0.13 -1.29
C LEU A 18 -8.70 0.18 -1.67
N GLY A 19 -7.89 -0.86 -1.87
CA GLY A 19 -6.51 -0.70 -2.35
C GLY A 19 -6.44 -0.09 -3.75
N VAL A 20 -7.28 -0.56 -4.68
CA VAL A 20 -7.36 0.01 -6.04
C VAL A 20 -7.82 1.46 -6.01
N ALA A 21 -8.86 1.78 -5.25
CA ALA A 21 -9.35 3.15 -5.09
C ALA A 21 -8.28 4.06 -4.46
N GLY A 22 -7.52 3.55 -3.49
CA GLY A 22 -6.39 4.25 -2.90
C GLY A 22 -5.31 4.59 -3.92
N ILE A 23 -4.92 3.65 -4.78
CA ILE A 23 -3.93 3.88 -5.85
C ILE A 23 -4.42 4.98 -6.80
N VAL A 24 -5.67 4.87 -7.27
CA VAL A 24 -6.26 5.87 -8.18
C VAL A 24 -6.29 7.26 -7.53
N LEU A 25 -6.69 7.33 -6.26
CA LEU A 25 -6.77 8.60 -5.53
C LEU A 25 -5.40 9.23 -5.32
N VAL A 26 -4.37 8.43 -5.00
CA VAL A 26 -2.99 8.91 -4.85
C VAL A 26 -2.48 9.48 -6.16
N GLU A 27 -2.70 8.78 -7.27
CA GLU A 27 -2.23 9.21 -8.59
C GLU A 27 -2.92 10.49 -9.08
N VAL A 28 -4.18 10.71 -8.68
CA VAL A 28 -4.96 11.90 -9.06
C VAL A 28 -4.70 13.10 -8.16
N VAL A 29 -4.53 12.87 -6.84
CA VAL A 29 -4.51 13.94 -5.84
C VAL A 29 -3.09 14.36 -5.47
N VAL A 30 -2.14 13.42 -5.45
CA VAL A 30 -0.78 13.70 -4.99
C VAL A 30 0.10 13.99 -6.21
N PRO A 31 0.62 15.22 -6.36
CA PRO A 31 1.54 15.53 -7.43
C PRO A 31 2.77 14.63 -7.33
N SER A 32 3.12 13.95 -8.43
CA SER A 32 4.41 13.24 -8.54
C SER A 32 5.53 14.25 -8.77
N ASP A 33 5.71 15.17 -7.83
CA ASP A 33 6.72 16.23 -7.92
C ASP A 33 8.12 15.65 -7.64
N GLY A 34 8.60 14.75 -8.49
CA GLY A 34 9.98 14.27 -8.53
C GLY A 34 10.52 13.54 -7.28
N VAL A 35 11.62 12.81 -7.51
CA VAL A 35 12.41 12.17 -6.46
C VAL A 35 13.03 13.28 -5.60
N ARG A 36 12.91 13.18 -4.26
CA ARG A 36 13.31 14.16 -3.21
C ARG A 36 12.32 15.26 -2.79
N SER A 37 11.12 15.35 -3.35
CA SER A 37 10.11 16.24 -2.74
C SER A 37 9.39 15.55 -1.59
N VAL A 38 8.90 16.35 -0.63
CA VAL A 38 8.00 15.88 0.42
C VAL A 38 6.75 15.21 -0.19
N TRP A 39 6.29 15.72 -1.33
CA TRP A 39 5.18 15.15 -2.09
C TRP A 39 5.50 13.79 -2.70
N GLY A 40 6.71 13.57 -3.21
CA GLY A 40 7.18 12.27 -3.69
C GLY A 40 7.26 11.22 -2.57
N ALA A 41 7.73 11.63 -1.39
CA ALA A 41 7.75 10.77 -0.19
C ALA A 41 6.33 10.36 0.26
N ILE A 42 5.41 11.33 0.29
CA ILE A 42 4.00 11.09 0.63
C ILE A 42 3.31 10.20 -0.42
N HIS A 43 3.57 10.45 -1.71
CA HIS A 43 3.07 9.65 -2.82
C HIS A 43 3.51 8.19 -2.70
N GLY A 44 4.82 7.95 -2.56
CA GLY A 44 5.38 6.61 -2.39
C GLY A 44 4.82 5.88 -1.16
N PHE A 45 4.69 6.59 -0.03
CA PHE A 45 4.10 6.01 1.19
C PHE A 45 2.65 5.56 1.00
N LEU A 46 1.80 6.45 0.45
CA LEU A 46 0.38 6.18 0.25
C LEU A 46 0.16 5.08 -0.79
N LEU A 47 0.99 5.05 -1.84
CA LEU A 47 0.95 4.02 -2.87
C LEU A 47 1.32 2.65 -2.29
N GLY A 48 2.36 2.60 -1.46
CA GLY A 48 2.75 1.38 -0.74
C GLY A 48 1.71 0.89 0.26
N CYS A 49 1.04 1.80 0.97
CA CYS A 49 -0.09 1.44 1.83
C CYS A 49 -1.27 0.87 1.02
N SER A 50 -1.59 1.48 -0.12
CA SER A 50 -2.70 1.03 -0.97
C SER A 50 -2.43 -0.37 -1.56
N LEU A 51 -1.18 -0.62 -1.99
CA LEU A 51 -0.70 -1.94 -2.39
C LEU A 51 -0.82 -2.97 -1.26
N GLY A 52 -0.39 -2.62 -0.04
CA GLY A 52 -0.47 -3.51 1.12
C GLY A 52 -1.90 -3.93 1.47
N ILE A 53 -2.84 -2.99 1.40
CA ILE A 53 -4.27 -3.25 1.62
C ILE A 53 -4.83 -4.15 0.52
N MET A 54 -4.49 -3.89 -0.74
CA MET A 54 -4.91 -4.72 -1.88
C MET A 54 -4.40 -6.17 -1.76
N ILE A 55 -3.10 -6.33 -1.48
CA ILE A 55 -2.42 -7.61 -1.31
C ILE A 55 -2.99 -8.38 -0.11
N SER A 56 -3.32 -7.68 0.98
CA SER A 56 -3.97 -8.30 2.14
C SER A 56 -5.29 -8.99 1.78
N GLY A 57 -6.11 -8.37 0.92
CA GLY A 57 -7.34 -8.97 0.39
C GLY A 57 -7.08 -10.21 -0.48
N ILE A 58 -6.03 -10.19 -1.32
CA ILE A 58 -5.68 -11.32 -2.20
C ILE A 58 -5.15 -12.52 -1.39
N PHE A 59 -4.24 -12.27 -0.45
CA PHE A 59 -3.54 -13.32 0.28
C PHE A 59 -4.27 -13.78 1.55
N ARG A 60 -5.43 -13.19 1.88
CA ARG A 60 -6.26 -13.55 3.03
C ARG A 60 -5.47 -13.47 4.34
N VAL A 61 -4.70 -12.40 4.47
CA VAL A 61 -3.78 -12.21 5.59
C VAL A 61 -4.54 -11.76 6.82
N ARG A 62 -4.18 -12.30 7.98
CA ARG A 62 -4.77 -11.88 9.27
C ARG A 62 -4.55 -10.38 9.50
N SER A 63 -5.53 -9.69 10.07
CA SER A 63 -5.57 -8.21 10.18
C SER A 63 -4.30 -7.59 10.76
N LYS A 64 -3.68 -8.25 11.75
CA LYS A 64 -2.42 -7.80 12.35
C LYS A 64 -1.26 -7.86 11.36
N GLN A 65 -1.12 -8.99 10.66
CA GLN A 65 -0.06 -9.18 9.67
C GLN A 65 -0.28 -8.29 8.44
N ALA A 66 -1.53 -8.08 8.03
CA ALA A 66 -1.89 -7.12 6.99
C ALA A 66 -1.41 -5.70 7.34
N LEU A 67 -1.62 -5.25 8.58
CA LEU A 67 -1.14 -3.96 9.07
C LEU A 67 0.38 -3.84 8.98
N TYR A 68 1.12 -4.83 9.49
CA TYR A 68 2.58 -4.82 9.43
C TYR A 68 3.11 -4.83 7.99
N SER A 69 2.54 -5.65 7.11
CA SER A 69 2.94 -5.70 5.70
C SER A 69 2.61 -4.40 4.97
N THR A 70 1.47 -3.78 5.27
CA THR A 70 1.06 -2.50 4.69
C THR A 70 2.01 -1.37 5.11
N LEU A 71 2.35 -1.30 6.39
CA LEU A 71 3.31 -0.33 6.90
C LEU A 71 4.71 -0.57 6.34
N ALA A 72 5.15 -1.83 6.25
CA ALA A 72 6.46 -2.16 5.66
C ALA A 72 6.54 -1.76 4.18
N LEU A 73 5.48 -1.99 3.40
CA LEU A 73 5.40 -1.58 2.00
C LEU A 73 5.34 -0.06 1.86
N GLY A 74 4.54 0.62 2.68
CA GLY A 74 4.46 2.08 2.71
C GLY A 74 5.82 2.71 3.01
N VAL A 75 6.49 2.27 4.08
CA VAL A 75 7.82 2.77 4.47
C VAL A 75 8.86 2.43 3.40
N GLY A 76 8.83 1.24 2.81
CA GLY A 76 9.76 0.83 1.77
C GLY A 76 9.67 1.70 0.51
N LEU A 77 8.44 1.97 0.03
CA LEU A 77 8.22 2.82 -1.14
C LEU A 77 8.48 4.31 -0.85
N MET A 78 8.16 4.76 0.37
CA MET A 78 8.57 6.10 0.83
C MET A 78 10.08 6.26 0.79
N LEU A 79 10.83 5.32 1.37
CA LEU A 79 12.30 5.35 1.34
C LEU A 79 12.82 5.30 -0.10
N GLY A 80 12.24 4.46 -0.96
CA GLY A 80 12.63 4.40 -2.39
C GLY A 80 12.39 5.71 -3.15
N SER A 81 11.39 6.50 -2.76
CA SER A 81 11.13 7.82 -3.37
C SER A 81 12.03 8.96 -2.85
N VAL A 82 12.74 8.71 -1.74
CA VAL A 82 13.65 9.67 -1.10
C VAL A 82 15.12 9.34 -1.40
N ILE A 83 15.44 8.05 -1.45
CA ILE A 83 16.80 7.56 -1.71
C ILE A 83 17.00 7.51 -3.22
N ASP A 84 17.67 8.54 -3.73
CA ASP A 84 18.21 8.55 -5.09
C ASP A 84 19.58 7.85 -5.06
N ILE A 85 19.69 6.67 -5.68
CA ILE A 85 20.95 5.88 -5.75
C ILE A 85 21.70 6.17 -7.07
N PHE A 86 21.27 7.19 -7.83
CA PHE A 86 21.89 7.58 -9.10
C PHE A 86 22.48 8.99 -9.05
#